data_AF-A0A0N4XLM3-F1
#
_entry.id   AF-A0A0N4XLM3-F1
#
_cell.length_a   1.000
_cell.length_b   1.000
_cell.length_c   1.000
_cell.angle_alpha   90.00
_cell.angle_beta   90.00
_cell.angle_gamma   90.00
#
_symmetry.space_group_name_H-M   'P 1'
#
loop_
_entity.id
_entity.type
_entity.pdbx_description
1 polymer ?
#
loop_
_entity_poly.entity_id
_entity_poly.type
_entity_poly.pdbx_seq_one_letter_code
_entity_poly.pdbx_strand_id
1 'polypeptide(L)'
;MSNPLFAMSVPKTLRNTTDILSILKENAGRLQTHYDIRATLLDILKNNTSTYVHGSCKTFVTRRDHFQYQPADGFQNRTFMSVDGEHGSSMLRSQTDAERTCRNLPIPISYCTCQYPMENIKRSSTLATRAGKFLIEHVNSVLRRGNASDLCDRLRFKHVSPFLL
;
A
#
# COMPACT_ATOMS: atom_id res chain seq x y z
N MET A 1 -8.13 -14.71 3.95
CA MET A 1 -7.98 -13.97 2.68
C MET A 1 -6.51 -13.63 2.52
N SER A 2 -5.88 -13.95 1.39
CA SER A 2 -4.51 -13.50 1.11
C SER A 2 -4.57 -12.43 0.04
N ASN A 3 -4.29 -11.20 0.44
CA ASN A 3 -3.98 -10.13 -0.49
C ASN A 3 -2.68 -10.48 -1.25
N PRO A 4 -2.54 -10.17 -2.56
CA PRO A 4 -1.22 -10.04 -3.14
C PRO A 4 -0.36 -9.16 -2.22
N LEU A 5 0.89 -9.56 -2.00
CA LEU A 5 1.76 -8.93 -1.02
C LEU A 5 1.92 -7.43 -1.34
N PHE A 6 1.27 -6.60 -0.54
CA PHE A 6 1.53 -5.17 -0.45
C PHE A 6 2.15 -4.90 0.91
N ALA A 7 3.38 -4.40 0.92
CA ALA A 7 4.10 -4.05 2.13
C ALA A 7 4.40 -2.55 2.10
N MET A 8 4.13 -1.87 3.21
CA MET A 8 4.47 -0.47 3.40
C MET A 8 5.17 -0.27 4.74
N SER A 9 6.16 0.62 4.77
CA SER A 9 6.88 0.99 6.00
C SER A 9 6.41 2.36 6.46
N VAL A 10 5.87 2.43 7.68
CA VAL A 10 5.44 3.69 8.30
C VAL A 10 6.65 4.43 8.91
N PRO A 11 6.80 5.75 8.77
CA PRO A 11 7.84 6.52 9.46
C PRO A 11 7.81 6.36 10.99
N LYS A 12 8.97 6.30 11.66
CA LYS A 12 9.07 6.09 13.12
C LYS A 12 8.22 7.07 13.92
N THR A 13 8.23 8.34 13.54
CA THR A 13 7.42 9.38 14.20
C THR A 13 5.95 8.99 14.22
N LEU A 14 5.39 8.63 13.06
CA LEU A 14 3.98 8.24 12.95
C LEU A 14 3.64 6.94 13.68
N ARG A 15 4.60 6.00 13.81
CA ARG A 15 4.39 4.78 14.62
C ARG A 15 4.18 5.08 16.10
N ASN A 16 4.77 6.17 16.60
CA ASN A 16 4.76 6.52 18.02
C ASN A 16 3.71 7.60 18.34
N THR A 17 3.40 8.48 17.39
CA THR A 17 2.49 9.62 17.59
C THR A 17 1.06 9.34 17.15
N THR A 18 0.82 8.21 16.47
CA THR A 18 -0.48 7.88 15.89
C THR A 18 -0.82 6.40 16.08
N ASP A 19 -2.08 6.05 15.85
CA ASP A 19 -2.62 4.69 15.84
C ASP A 19 -2.55 4.00 14.46
N ILE A 20 -1.83 4.55 13.48
CA ILE A 20 -1.86 4.07 12.09
C ILE A 20 -1.53 2.58 11.94
N LEU A 21 -0.70 2.02 12.84
CA LEU A 21 -0.34 0.60 12.81
C LEU A 21 -1.49 -0.33 13.20
N SER A 22 -2.41 0.08 14.08
CA SER A 22 -3.57 -0.74 14.44
C SER A 22 -4.53 -0.84 13.25
N ILE A 23 -4.80 0.30 12.60
CA ILE A 23 -5.65 0.39 11.40
C ILE A 23 -5.06 -0.42 10.24
N LEU A 24 -3.75 -0.33 10.00
CA LEU A 24 -3.11 -1.14 8.96
C LEU A 24 -3.19 -2.64 9.26
N LYS A 25 -3.03 -3.05 10.53
CA LYS A 25 -3.18 -4.45 10.95
C LYS A 25 -4.61 -4.96 10.75
N GLU A 26 -5.60 -4.14 11.08
CA GLU A 26 -7.01 -4.47 10.87
C GLU A 26 -7.35 -4.60 9.38
N ASN A 27 -6.98 -3.61 8.57
CA ASN A 27 -7.23 -3.59 7.13
C ASN A 27 -6.51 -4.74 6.41
N ALA A 28 -5.33 -5.16 6.88
CA ALA A 28 -4.61 -6.31 6.33
C ALA A 28 -5.39 -7.63 6.45
N GLY A 29 -6.34 -7.73 7.38
CA GLY A 29 -7.23 -8.88 7.53
C GLY A 29 -8.42 -8.90 6.55
N ARG A 30 -8.68 -7.79 5.85
CA ARG A 30 -9.81 -7.61 4.92
C ARG A 30 -9.37 -7.77 3.46
N LEU A 31 -10.33 -7.94 2.54
CA LEU A 31 -10.07 -7.89 1.10
C LEU A 31 -9.57 -6.51 0.70
N GLN A 32 -8.32 -6.44 0.21
CA GLN A 32 -7.77 -5.25 -0.43
C GLN A 32 -7.51 -5.52 -1.90
N THR A 33 -7.44 -4.44 -2.66
CA THR A 33 -7.24 -4.45 -4.11
C THR A 33 -6.31 -3.34 -4.53
N HIS A 34 -5.90 -3.32 -5.79
CA HIS A 34 -5.07 -2.24 -6.32
C HIS A 34 -5.75 -0.86 -6.25
N TYR A 35 -7.09 -0.81 -6.22
CA TYR A 35 -7.84 0.42 -5.99
C TYR A 35 -7.61 0.98 -4.58
N ASP A 36 -7.47 0.11 -3.58
CA ASP A 36 -7.17 0.54 -2.20
C ASP A 36 -5.75 1.10 -2.08
N ILE A 37 -4.79 0.53 -2.83
CA ILE A 37 -3.43 1.09 -2.94
C ILE A 37 -3.49 2.49 -3.56
N ARG A 38 -4.26 2.66 -4.64
CA ARG A 38 -4.44 3.97 -5.28
C ARG A 38 -5.05 4.99 -4.31
N ALA A 39 -6.15 4.64 -3.64
CA ALA A 39 -6.79 5.50 -2.66
C ALA A 39 -5.85 5.85 -1.49
N THR A 40 -5.03 4.89 -1.05
CA THR A 40 -3.99 5.11 -0.02
C THR A 40 -2.94 6.12 -0.46
N LEU A 41 -2.46 6.01 -1.71
CA LEU A 41 -1.49 6.96 -2.26
C LEU A 41 -2.10 8.36 -2.34
N LEU A 42 -3.34 8.47 -2.80
CA LEU A 42 -4.07 9.74 -2.86
C LEU A 42 -4.24 10.35 -1.46
N ASP A 43 -4.60 9.56 -0.44
CA ASP A 43 -4.70 10.01 0.96
C ASP A 43 -3.36 10.47 1.55
N ILE A 44 -2.21 9.99 1.04
CA ILE A 44 -0.88 10.47 1.45
C ILE A 44 -0.55 11.83 0.84
N LEU A 45 -1.07 12.14 -0.35
CA LEU A 45 -0.73 13.38 -1.06
C LEU A 45 -1.28 14.60 -0.30
N LYS A 46 -0.34 15.38 0.25
CA LYS A 46 -0.58 16.78 0.66
C LYS A 46 -0.52 17.64 -0.60
N ASN A 47 -1.62 18.29 -0.97
CA ASN A 47 -1.53 19.36 -1.96
C ASN A 47 -1.11 20.66 -1.27
N ASN A 48 0.16 21.04 -1.42
CA ASN A 48 0.55 22.43 -1.21
C ASN A 48 0.10 23.20 -2.43
N THR A 49 -0.97 23.98 -2.32
CA THR A 49 -1.18 25.12 -3.22
C THR A 49 -0.07 26.13 -3.03
N SER A 50 1.08 25.92 -3.67
CA SER A 50 1.78 27.08 -4.20
C SER A 50 1.02 27.51 -5.44
N THR A 51 0.30 28.62 -5.31
CA THR A 51 -0.14 29.44 -6.45
C THR A 51 1.10 29.79 -7.28
N TYR A 52 1.44 28.98 -8.28
CA TYR A 52 2.35 29.39 -9.33
C TYR A 52 1.58 30.32 -10.27
N VAL A 53 1.77 31.62 -10.07
CA VAL A 53 1.43 32.65 -11.05
C VAL A 53 2.55 32.64 -12.08
N HIS A 54 2.41 31.84 -13.15
CA HIS A 54 3.17 32.11 -14.37
C HIS A 54 2.44 33.20 -15.15
N GLY A 55 3.19 34.21 -15.58
CA GLY A 55 2.69 35.48 -16.07
C GLY A 55 1.54 35.44 -17.09
N SER A 56 0.70 36.47 -17.00
CA SER A 56 0.01 37.16 -18.09
C SER A 56 -0.62 36.35 -19.24
N CYS A 57 -1.15 35.15 -18.99
CA CYS A 57 -2.08 34.52 -19.93
C CYS A 57 -3.26 33.87 -19.19
N LYS A 58 -4.39 34.60 -19.14
CA LYS A 58 -5.65 34.12 -18.58
C LYS A 58 -6.39 33.24 -19.60
N THR A 59 -5.87 32.06 -19.90
CA THR A 59 -6.72 30.97 -20.41
C THR A 59 -7.28 30.21 -19.21
N PHE A 60 -8.55 30.48 -18.93
CA PHE A 60 -9.33 29.85 -17.87
C PHE A 60 -9.63 28.40 -18.25
N VAL A 61 -8.72 27.49 -17.91
CA VAL A 61 -9.05 26.06 -17.77
C VAL A 61 -9.01 25.75 -16.28
N THR A 62 -10.11 26.04 -15.58
CA THR A 62 -10.35 25.47 -14.25
C THR A 62 -10.82 24.04 -14.43
N ARG A 63 -9.89 23.12 -14.70
CA ARG A 63 -10.03 21.73 -14.27
C ARG A 63 -8.90 21.43 -13.29
N ARG A 64 -8.93 22.15 -12.18
CA ARG A 64 -8.12 21.85 -11.00
C ARG A 64 -8.99 21.00 -10.10
N ASP A 65 -8.94 19.70 -10.31
CA ASP A 65 -9.45 18.79 -9.29
C ASP A 65 -8.46 18.85 -8.12
N HIS A 66 -8.81 19.73 -7.18
CA HIS A 66 -7.95 20.21 -6.12
C HIS A 66 -7.97 19.23 -4.96
N PHE A 67 -7.38 18.07 -5.20
CA PHE A 67 -7.49 16.95 -4.29
C PHE A 67 -6.56 17.10 -3.08
N GLN A 68 -7.03 17.80 -2.05
CA GLN A 68 -6.47 17.74 -0.70
C GLN A 68 -7.11 16.56 0.05
N TYR A 69 -6.51 15.38 -0.06
CA TYR A 69 -7.03 14.20 0.65
C TYR A 69 -6.42 14.01 2.03
N GLN A 70 -5.16 14.41 2.21
CA GLN A 70 -4.49 14.34 3.50
C GLN A 70 -4.92 15.54 4.37
N PRO A 71 -5.59 15.34 5.53
CA PRO A 71 -6.05 16.43 6.38
C PRO A 71 -4.88 17.19 7.01
N ALA A 72 -5.08 18.46 7.35
CA ALA A 72 -4.08 19.26 8.08
C ALA A 72 -3.67 18.64 9.43
N ASP A 73 -4.47 17.69 9.94
CA ASP A 73 -4.29 16.94 11.19
C ASP A 73 -3.11 15.95 11.20
N GLY A 74 -2.13 16.09 10.31
CA GLY A 74 -0.85 15.38 10.40
C GLY A 74 -0.95 13.85 10.48
N PHE A 75 -1.82 13.25 9.68
CA PHE A 75 -2.13 11.80 9.71
C PHE A 75 -2.71 11.33 11.05
N GLN A 76 -3.53 12.11 11.75
CA GLN A 76 -4.27 11.62 12.93
C GLN A 76 -5.68 11.13 12.61
N ASN A 77 -6.30 11.67 11.56
CA ASN A 77 -7.66 11.28 11.20
C ASN A 77 -7.70 9.84 10.64
N ARG A 78 -8.52 8.98 11.25
CA ARG A 78 -8.77 7.59 10.85
C ARG A 78 -10.18 7.32 10.40
N THR A 79 -11.06 8.31 10.38
CA THR A 79 -12.43 8.07 9.95
C THR A 79 -12.45 7.69 8.48
N PHE A 80 -13.37 6.79 8.14
CA PHE A 80 -13.65 6.41 6.76
C PHE A 80 -13.85 7.67 5.91
N MET A 81 -13.21 7.67 4.74
CA MET A 81 -13.28 8.75 3.77
C MET A 81 -13.44 8.15 2.38
N SER A 82 -14.49 8.58 1.67
CA SER A 82 -14.61 8.32 0.25
C SER A 82 -13.80 9.35 -0.52
N VAL A 83 -13.02 8.88 -1.48
CA VAL A 83 -12.22 9.72 -2.37
C VAL A 83 -13.04 9.89 -3.66
N ASP A 84 -13.38 11.13 -4.01
CA ASP A 84 -14.25 11.39 -5.17
C ASP A 84 -13.61 10.87 -6.47
N GLY A 85 -14.41 10.21 -7.30
CA GLY A 85 -13.96 9.55 -8.53
C GLY A 85 -13.13 8.27 -8.32
N GLU A 86 -12.96 7.78 -7.09
CA GLU A 86 -12.16 6.60 -6.79
C GLU A 86 -13.00 5.43 -6.26
N HIS A 87 -12.59 4.22 -6.62
CA HIS A 87 -13.29 2.99 -6.23
C HIS A 87 -12.73 2.35 -4.96
N GLY A 88 -11.52 2.74 -4.54
CA GLY A 88 -10.82 2.15 -3.41
C GLY A 88 -11.03 2.91 -2.11
N SER A 89 -10.66 2.27 -1.01
CA SER A 89 -10.62 2.89 0.32
C SER A 89 -9.16 2.96 0.80
N SER A 90 -8.76 4.09 1.39
CA SER A 90 -7.41 4.23 1.95
C SER A 90 -7.17 3.19 3.06
N MET A 91 -6.00 2.55 3.05
CA MET A 91 -5.57 1.61 4.09
C MET A 91 -5.13 2.33 5.38
N LEU A 92 -4.95 3.66 5.35
CA LEU A 92 -4.58 4.46 6.52
C LEU A 92 -5.78 4.90 7.36
N ARG A 93 -7.00 4.53 6.95
CA ARG A 93 -8.26 4.89 7.59
C ARG A 93 -9.08 3.64 7.87
N SER A 94 -10.05 3.76 8.75
CA SER A 94 -11.06 2.73 8.95
C SER A 94 -11.84 2.52 7.64
N GLN A 95 -12.14 1.26 7.35
CA GLN A 95 -13.03 0.87 6.28
C GLN A 95 -14.43 0.65 6.88
N THR A 96 -15.48 0.80 6.07
CA THR A 96 -16.86 0.58 6.52
C THR A 96 -17.04 -0.84 7.09
N ASP A 97 -18.06 -1.02 7.92
CA ASP A 97 -18.38 -2.32 8.53
C ASP A 97 -18.96 -3.34 7.53
N ALA A 98 -19.24 -2.88 6.30
CA ALA A 98 -19.72 -3.74 5.23
C ALA A 98 -18.65 -4.80 4.87
N GLU A 99 -19.08 -6.05 4.76
CA GLU A 99 -18.21 -7.13 4.33
C GLU A 99 -17.67 -6.87 2.92
N ARG A 100 -16.34 -6.81 2.80
CA ARG A 100 -15.65 -6.58 1.53
C ARG A 100 -15.51 -7.89 0.77
N THR A 101 -16.38 -8.07 -0.22
CA THR A 101 -16.34 -9.21 -1.15
C THR A 101 -16.20 -8.70 -2.59
N CYS A 102 -15.74 -9.56 -3.51
CA CYS A 102 -15.72 -9.24 -4.94
C CYS A 102 -17.08 -8.85 -5.51
N ARG A 103 -18.17 -9.26 -4.84
CA ARG A 103 -19.55 -8.94 -5.23
C ARG A 103 -19.95 -7.52 -4.81
N ASN A 104 -19.45 -7.05 -3.67
CA ASN A 104 -19.91 -5.81 -3.04
C ASN A 104 -18.94 -4.63 -3.23
N LEU A 105 -17.69 -4.89 -3.61
CA LEU A 105 -16.73 -3.83 -3.88
C LEU A 105 -17.08 -3.10 -5.19
N PRO A 106 -16.97 -1.76 -5.23
CA PRO A 106 -17.29 -0.96 -6.41
C PRO A 106 -16.15 -1.00 -7.44
N ILE A 107 -15.58 -2.17 -7.72
CA ILE A 107 -14.48 -2.38 -8.65
C ILE A 107 -14.90 -3.37 -9.74
N PRO A 108 -14.28 -3.34 -10.94
CA PRO A 108 -14.55 -4.36 -11.93
C PRO A 108 -14.06 -5.73 -11.44
N ILE A 109 -14.86 -6.78 -11.68
CA ILE A 109 -14.60 -8.14 -11.19
C ILE A 109 -13.24 -8.70 -11.63
N SER A 110 -12.74 -8.27 -12.80
CA SER A 110 -11.43 -8.64 -13.34
C SER A 110 -10.26 -8.17 -12.47
N TYR A 111 -10.47 -7.15 -11.63
CA TYR A 111 -9.50 -6.64 -10.67
C TYR A 111 -9.73 -7.16 -9.25
N CYS A 112 -10.73 -8.02 -9.05
CA CYS A 112 -10.86 -8.69 -7.77
C CYS A 112 -9.79 -9.77 -7.62
N THR A 113 -9.04 -9.71 -6.53
CA THR A 113 -8.00 -10.69 -6.21
C THR A 113 -8.64 -12.06 -5.95
N CYS A 114 -8.29 -13.04 -6.78
CA CYS A 114 -8.86 -14.38 -6.72
C CYS A 114 -8.64 -15.00 -5.33
N GLN A 115 -9.71 -15.55 -4.77
CA GLN A 115 -9.62 -16.37 -3.56
C GLN A 115 -9.14 -17.77 -3.96
N TYR A 116 -7.83 -17.99 -3.99
CA TYR A 116 -7.31 -19.34 -4.03
C TYR A 116 -7.37 -19.94 -2.62
N PRO A 117 -7.78 -21.22 -2.45
CA PRO A 117 -7.65 -21.90 -1.18
C PRO A 117 -6.18 -21.86 -0.78
N MET A 118 -5.91 -21.24 0.37
CA MET A 118 -4.55 -21.08 0.88
C MET A 118 -4.23 -22.22 1.83
N GLU A 119 -3.02 -22.76 1.73
CA GLU A 119 -2.50 -23.72 2.68
C GLU A 119 -1.53 -23.04 3.64
N ASN A 120 -1.65 -23.39 4.93
CA ASN A 120 -0.68 -22.93 5.92
C ASN A 120 0.68 -23.60 5.69
N ILE A 121 1.62 -22.84 5.14
CA ILE A 121 3.00 -23.30 4.98
C ILE A 121 3.71 -23.20 6.32
N LYS A 122 4.12 -24.35 6.88
CA LYS A 122 4.98 -24.40 8.07
C LYS A 122 6.28 -23.63 7.80
N ARG A 123 6.70 -22.76 8.72
CA ARG A 123 7.95 -21.97 8.57
C ARG A 123 9.20 -22.84 8.44
N SER A 124 9.21 -23.97 9.13
CA SER A 124 10.26 -24.98 9.05
C SER A 124 10.20 -25.82 7.76
N SER A 125 9.22 -25.59 6.89
CA SER A 125 9.11 -26.36 5.65
C SER A 125 10.23 -26.04 4.67
N THR A 126 10.56 -27.04 3.87
CA THR A 126 11.48 -26.88 2.72
C THR A 126 10.91 -25.91 1.69
N LEU A 127 9.58 -25.80 1.57
CA LEU A 127 8.93 -24.85 0.68
C LEU A 127 9.17 -23.40 1.12
N ALA A 128 8.98 -23.08 2.40
CA ALA A 128 9.25 -21.75 2.93
C ALA A 128 10.73 -21.34 2.73
N THR A 129 11.65 -22.28 2.99
CA THR A 129 13.09 -22.06 2.76
C THR A 129 13.41 -21.83 1.27
N ARG A 130 12.83 -22.63 0.37
CA ARG A 130 13.01 -22.47 -1.09
C ARG A 130 12.46 -21.14 -1.59
N ALA A 131 11.28 -20.74 -1.13
CA ALA A 131 10.67 -19.46 -1.47
C ALA A 131 11.56 -18.28 -1.04
N GLY A 132 12.08 -18.31 0.20
CA GLY A 132 12.99 -17.29 0.70
C GLY A 132 14.30 -17.21 -0.08
N LYS A 133 14.90 -18.35 -0.44
CA LYS A 133 16.11 -18.40 -1.28
C LYS A 133 15.83 -17.85 -2.68
N PHE A 134 14.75 -18.29 -3.32
CA PHE A 134 14.35 -17.84 -4.64
C PHE A 134 14.20 -16.31 -4.70
N LEU A 135 13.52 -15.71 -3.72
CA LEU A 135 13.36 -14.26 -3.65
C LEU A 135 14.72 -13.54 -3.55
N ILE A 136 15.60 -13.99 -2.65
CA ILE A 136 16.93 -13.40 -2.47
C ILE A 136 17.79 -13.54 -3.73
N GLU A 137 17.76 -14.70 -4.38
CA GLU A 137 18.47 -14.95 -5.63
C GLU A 137 17.92 -14.06 -6.75
N HIS A 138 16.61 -13.88 -6.83
CA HIS A 138 15.97 -13.00 -7.80
C HIS A 138 16.41 -11.54 -7.61
N VAL A 139 16.33 -11.00 -6.38
CA VAL A 139 16.75 -9.63 -6.08
C VAL A 139 18.22 -9.42 -6.44
N ASN A 140 19.12 -10.31 -5.99
CA ASN A 140 20.53 -10.25 -6.36
C ASN A 140 20.74 -10.35 -7.89
N SER A 141 19.92 -11.14 -8.60
CA SER A 141 19.97 -11.20 -10.06
C SER A 141 19.56 -9.89 -10.71
N VAL A 142 18.55 -9.20 -10.20
CA VAL A 142 18.14 -7.88 -10.69
C VAL A 142 19.26 -6.87 -10.50
N LEU A 143 19.89 -6.85 -9.32
CA LEU A 143 21.03 -5.95 -9.02
C LEU A 143 22.23 -6.19 -9.94
N ARG A 144 22.56 -7.45 -10.24
CA ARG A 144 23.62 -7.78 -11.21
C ARG A 144 23.29 -7.32 -12.62
N ARG A 145 22.07 -7.58 -13.10
CA ARG A 145 21.64 -7.16 -14.45
C ARG A 145 21.60 -5.64 -14.59
N GLY A 146 21.34 -4.91 -13.50
CA GLY A 146 21.35 -3.46 -13.46
C GLY A 146 22.71 -2.83 -13.15
N ASN A 147 23.81 -3.59 -13.12
CA ASN A 147 25.16 -3.11 -12.76
C ASN A 147 25.21 -2.32 -11.43
N ALA A 148 24.35 -2.68 -10.46
CA ALA A 148 24.27 -2.03 -9.15
C ALA A 148 24.89 -2.88 -8.02
N SER A 149 25.60 -3.96 -8.38
CA SER A 149 26.13 -4.91 -7.39
C SER A 149 27.24 -4.33 -6.52
N ASP A 150 28.01 -3.37 -7.03
CA ASP A 150 29.08 -2.72 -6.26
C ASP A 150 28.54 -1.65 -5.30
N LEU A 151 27.30 -1.19 -5.52
CA LEU A 151 26.64 -0.18 -4.71
C LEU A 151 25.78 -0.79 -3.58
N CYS A 152 25.42 -2.07 -3.71
CA CYS A 152 24.46 -2.74 -2.83
C CYS A 152 25.09 -3.97 -2.17
N ASP A 153 24.75 -4.23 -0.91
CA ASP A 153 25.19 -5.45 -0.25
C ASP A 153 24.51 -6.68 -0.87
N ARG A 154 25.26 -7.79 -0.94
CA ARG A 154 24.76 -9.04 -1.52
C ARG A 154 23.88 -9.75 -0.50
N LEU A 155 22.57 -9.81 -0.79
CA LEU A 155 21.61 -10.47 0.09
C LEU A 155 21.94 -11.97 0.24
N ARG A 156 21.90 -12.47 1.48
CA ARG A 156 22.11 -13.89 1.81
C ARG A 156 20.95 -14.41 2.63
N PHE A 157 20.41 -15.56 2.23
CA PHE A 157 19.38 -16.23 3.01
C PHE A 157 19.94 -16.68 4.37
N LYS A 158 19.32 -16.26 5.47
CA LYS A 158 19.64 -16.72 6.82
C LYS A 158 18.64 -17.75 7.33
N HIS A 159 17.40 -17.33 7.55
CA HIS A 159 16.31 -18.19 8.01
C HIS A 159 14.95 -17.53 7.69
N VAL A 160 13.87 -18.31 7.81
CA VAL A 160 12.50 -17.79 7.74
C VAL A 160 12.10 -17.29 9.13
N SER A 161 11.97 -15.98 9.31
CA SER A 161 11.56 -15.38 10.59
C SER A 161 10.04 -15.22 10.69
N PRO A 162 9.47 -15.17 11.91
CA PRO A 162 8.15 -14.59 12.11
C PRO A 162 8.17 -13.13 11.64
N PHE A 163 7.10 -12.68 10.97
CA PHE A 163 6.90 -11.26 10.72
C PHE A 163 6.58 -10.61 12.08
N LEU A 164 7.59 -10.03 12.73
CA LEU A 164 7.41 -9.20 13.91
C LEU A 164 7.17 -7.76 13.42
N LEU A 165 5.95 -7.28 13.62
CA LEU A 165 5.62 -5.86 13.55
C LEU A 165 6.14 -5.15 14.80
#